data_AF-A0A919S1V7-F1
#
_entry.id   AF-A0A919S1V7-F1
#
_cell.length_a   1.000
_cell.length_b   1.000
_cell.length_c   1.000
_cell.angle_alpha   90.00
_cell.angle_beta   90.00
_cell.angle_gamma   90.00
#
_symmetry.space_group_name_H-M   'P 1'
#
loop_
_entity.id
_entity.type
_entity.pdbx_description
1 polymer ?
#
loop_
_entity_poly.entity_id
_entity_poly.type
_entity_poly.pdbx_seq_one_letter_code
_entity_poly.pdbx_strand_id
1 'polypeptide(L)'
;MSIIIILLLLLALACTYLYFDKKLTAIKHQLFFINKQYKALKNKYSAKYKSSPNVYVKYSIPSCSSGVTQSNAILFLAPIATSPVINNINEKLQVTILDEAEINNEKWFFVSLPLSTNVNSKGWIKKTDFSLIFSNSKEVINQ
;
A
#
# COMPACT_ATOMS: atom_id res chain seq x y z
N MET A 1 -24.63 8.24 69.41
CA MET A 1 -23.69 7.61 68.45
C MET A 1 -24.39 7.18 67.16
N SER A 2 -25.50 6.43 67.20
CA SER A 2 -26.15 5.89 65.99
C SER A 2 -26.57 6.94 64.94
N ILE A 3 -27.08 8.10 65.36
CA ILE A 3 -27.51 9.18 64.44
C ILE A 3 -26.32 9.83 63.71
N ILE A 4 -25.18 9.98 64.40
CA ILE A 4 -23.95 10.56 63.83
C ILE A 4 -23.38 9.63 62.75
N ILE A 5 -23.43 8.32 63.00
CA ILE A 5 -23.00 7.29 62.03
C ILE A 5 -23.88 7.35 60.78
N ILE A 6 -25.20 7.47 60.94
CA ILE A 6 -26.15 7.58 59.82
C ILE A 6 -25.89 8.85 59.00
N LEU A 7 -25.65 9.99 59.67
CA LEU A 7 -25.33 11.26 59.00
C LEU A 7 -24.02 11.17 58.19
N LEU A 8 -22.99 10.54 58.76
CA LEU A 8 -21.71 10.33 58.09
C LEU A 8 -21.86 9.44 56.86
N LEU A 9 -22.71 8.42 56.93
CA LEU A 9 -23.01 7.50 55.82
C LEU A 9 -23.75 8.21 54.68
N LEU A 10 -24.70 9.09 55.01
CA LEU A 10 -25.38 9.95 54.02
C LEU A 10 -24.42 10.91 53.32
N LEU A 11 -23.49 11.51 54.08
CA LEU A 11 -22.47 12.40 53.52
C LEU A 11 -21.52 11.64 52.58
N ALA A 12 -21.08 10.45 52.98
CA ALA A 12 -20.24 9.60 52.14
C ALA A 12 -20.96 9.20 50.83
N LEU A 13 -22.25 8.88 50.89
CA LEU A 13 -23.07 8.60 49.71
C LEU A 13 -23.15 9.83 48.77
N ALA A 14 -23.42 11.01 49.32
CA ALA A 14 -23.48 12.24 48.54
C ALA A 14 -22.12 12.56 47.86
N CYS A 15 -21.02 12.43 48.60
CA CYS A 15 -19.68 12.65 48.06
C CYS A 15 -19.33 11.66 46.93
N THR A 16 -19.62 10.37 47.13
CA THR A 16 -19.36 9.34 46.11
C THR A 16 -20.22 9.55 44.86
N TYR A 17 -21.51 9.90 45.02
CA TYR A 17 -22.38 10.24 43.89
C TYR A 17 -21.82 11.39 43.05
N LEU A 18 -21.44 12.50 43.68
CA LEU A 18 -20.87 13.67 42.99
C LEU A 18 -19.53 13.34 42.29
N TYR A 19 -18.71 12.49 42.90
CA TYR A 19 -17.46 12.04 42.29
C TYR A 19 -17.70 11.23 41.02
N PHE A 20 -18.62 10.25 41.09
CA PHE A 20 -18.94 9.42 39.94
C PHE A 20 -19.61 10.20 38.81
N ASP A 21 -20.47 11.18 39.13
CA ASP A 21 -21.11 12.03 38.14
C ASP A 21 -20.11 12.87 37.34
N LYS A 22 -19.14 13.50 38.03
CA LYS A 22 -18.03 14.22 37.37
C LYS A 22 -17.19 13.30 36.49
N LYS A 23 -16.87 12.09 36.98
CA LYS A 23 -16.10 11.10 36.23
C LYS A 23 -16.85 10.62 34.99
N LEU A 24 -18.15 10.39 35.10
CA LEU A 24 -19.01 9.97 33.99
C LEU A 24 -19.09 11.05 32.90
N THR A 25 -19.19 12.32 33.31
CA THR A 25 -19.17 13.46 32.39
C THR A 25 -17.84 13.56 31.64
N ALA A 26 -16.71 13.41 32.34
CA ALA A 26 -15.39 13.42 31.72
C ALA A 26 -15.23 12.30 30.66
N ILE A 27 -15.67 11.08 30.98
CA ILE A 27 -15.62 9.94 30.05
C ILE A 27 -16.51 10.20 28.82
N LYS A 28 -17.72 10.73 29.01
CA LYS A 28 -18.62 11.10 27.90
C LYS A 28 -17.97 12.10 26.95
N HIS A 29 -17.31 13.13 27.49
CA HIS A 29 -16.60 14.12 26.68
C HIS A 29 -15.45 13.49 25.88
N GLN A 30 -14.65 12.63 26.51
CA GLN A 30 -13.57 11.92 25.83
C GLN A 30 -14.10 11.03 24.71
N LEU A 31 -15.14 10.25 24.97
CA LEU A 31 -15.80 9.40 23.97
C LEU A 31 -16.33 10.23 22.80
N PHE A 32 -16.95 11.38 23.06
CA PHE A 32 -17.43 12.26 22.02
C PHE A 32 -16.28 12.74 21.12
N PHE A 33 -15.18 13.19 21.72
CA PHE A 33 -14.01 13.67 20.98
C PHE A 33 -13.34 12.56 20.15
N ILE A 34 -13.15 11.38 20.74
CA ILE A 34 -12.59 10.20 20.06
C ILE A 34 -13.49 9.78 18.90
N ASN A 35 -14.80 9.69 19.12
CA ASN A 35 -15.75 9.34 18.06
C ASN A 35 -15.76 10.35 16.91
N LYS A 36 -15.64 11.64 17.22
CA LYS A 36 -15.52 12.69 16.20
C LYS A 36 -14.27 12.50 15.34
N GLN A 37 -13.12 12.29 15.98
CA GLN A 37 -11.85 12.03 15.27
C GLN A 37 -11.90 10.74 14.46
N TYR A 38 -12.42 9.66 15.05
CA TYR A 38 -12.60 8.37 14.38
C TYR A 38 -13.50 8.50 13.15
N LYS A 39 -14.63 9.20 13.26
CA LYS A 39 -15.55 9.42 12.14
C LYS A 39 -14.90 10.26 11.04
N ALA A 40 -14.16 11.32 11.40
CA ALA A 40 -13.42 12.12 10.43
C ALA A 40 -12.37 11.29 9.68
N LEU A 41 -11.61 10.46 10.40
CA LEU A 41 -10.63 9.55 9.82
C LEU A 41 -11.29 8.53 8.90
N LYS A 42 -12.32 7.84 9.40
CA LYS A 42 -13.09 6.84 8.63
C LYS A 42 -13.65 7.44 7.35
N ASN A 43 -14.19 8.66 7.41
CA ASN A 43 -14.72 9.34 6.22
C ASN A 43 -13.62 9.68 5.22
N LYS A 44 -12.45 10.14 5.68
CA LYS A 44 -11.29 10.44 4.81
C LYS A 44 -10.83 9.20 4.03
N TYR A 45 -10.73 8.04 4.69
CA TYR A 45 -10.31 6.80 4.02
C TYR A 45 -11.44 6.12 3.23
N SER A 46 -12.68 6.16 3.73
CA SER A 46 -13.82 5.60 3.02
C SER A 46 -14.12 6.35 1.73
N ALA A 47 -13.99 7.68 1.71
CA ALA A 47 -14.13 8.46 0.47
C ALA A 47 -13.04 8.09 -0.54
N LYS A 48 -11.79 7.91 -0.09
CA LYS A 48 -10.67 7.47 -0.95
C LYS A 48 -10.92 6.07 -1.53
N TYR A 49 -11.44 5.13 -0.73
CA TYR A 49 -11.71 3.75 -1.17
C TYR A 49 -12.95 3.62 -2.06
N LYS A 50 -14.00 4.41 -1.80
CA LYS A 50 -15.21 4.43 -2.66
C LYS A 50 -14.94 5.04 -4.04
N SER A 51 -13.90 5.85 -4.15
CA SER A 51 -13.54 6.57 -5.37
C SER A 51 -12.38 5.94 -6.15
N SER A 52 -11.78 4.84 -5.70
CA SER A 52 -10.78 4.14 -6.51
C SER A 52 -11.48 3.48 -7.70
N PRO A 53 -11.32 4.00 -8.93
CA PRO A 53 -11.93 3.37 -10.10
C PRO A 53 -11.31 1.99 -10.29
N ASN A 54 -12.06 1.10 -10.94
CA ASN A 54 -11.52 -0.19 -11.37
C ASN A 54 -10.31 0.07 -12.27
N VAL A 55 -9.18 -0.58 -11.96
CA VAL A 55 -7.99 -0.53 -12.81
C VAL A 55 -8.14 -1.64 -13.84
N TYR A 56 -8.24 -1.24 -15.11
CA TYR A 56 -8.29 -2.18 -16.22
C TYR A 56 -6.87 -2.50 -16.67
N VAL A 57 -6.50 -3.77 -16.59
CA VAL A 57 -5.17 -4.26 -16.97
C VAL A 57 -5.32 -5.16 -18.17
N LYS A 58 -4.67 -4.80 -19.28
CA LYS A 58 -4.64 -5.63 -20.47
C LYS A 58 -3.32 -6.38 -20.53
N TYR A 59 -3.37 -7.69 -20.30
CA TYR A 59 -2.20 -8.57 -20.42
C TYR A 59 -1.97 -8.98 -21.87
N SER A 60 -0.71 -9.15 -22.25
CA SER A 60 -0.30 -9.56 -23.58
C SER A 60 0.99 -10.39 -23.50
N ILE A 61 1.16 -11.30 -24.45
CA ILE A 61 2.38 -12.11 -24.52
C ILE A 61 3.54 -11.19 -24.93
N PRO A 62 4.64 -11.13 -24.15
CA PRO A 62 5.76 -10.25 -24.46
C PRO A 62 6.44 -10.68 -25.77
N SER A 63 6.79 -9.70 -26.60
CA SER A 63 7.45 -9.96 -27.90
C SER A 63 8.91 -10.43 -27.76
N CYS A 64 9.52 -10.22 -26.59
CA CYS A 64 10.91 -10.59 -26.29
C CYS A 64 10.97 -11.26 -24.93
N SER A 65 11.88 -12.22 -24.77
CA SER A 65 12.12 -12.92 -23.50
C SER A 65 13.13 -12.22 -22.59
N SER A 66 13.83 -11.19 -23.08
CA SER A 66 14.88 -10.49 -22.34
C SER A 66 14.90 -8.99 -22.65
N GLY A 67 15.36 -8.20 -21.69
CA GLY A 67 15.64 -6.79 -21.89
C GLY A 67 16.65 -6.27 -20.89
N VAL A 68 16.98 -4.98 -21.01
CA VAL A 68 17.97 -4.29 -20.17
C VAL A 68 17.29 -3.12 -19.47
N THR A 69 17.45 -3.06 -18.16
CA THR A 69 16.98 -1.93 -17.35
C THR A 69 17.90 -0.72 -17.54
N GLN A 70 17.33 0.48 -17.43
CA GLN A 70 18.12 1.69 -17.28
C GLN A 70 18.75 1.76 -15.88
N SER A 71 19.75 2.63 -15.71
CA SER A 71 20.31 2.96 -14.40
C SER A 71 19.26 3.62 -13.52
N ASN A 72 19.19 3.24 -12.25
CA ASN A 72 18.20 3.72 -11.27
C ASN A 72 16.74 3.37 -11.63
N ALA A 73 16.52 2.23 -12.29
CA ALA A 73 15.18 1.75 -12.57
C ALA A 73 14.48 1.26 -11.30
N ILE A 74 13.17 1.46 -11.21
CA ILE A 74 12.37 1.11 -10.04
C ILE A 74 11.50 -0.11 -10.36
N LEU A 75 11.53 -1.10 -9.47
CA LEU A 75 10.71 -2.30 -9.55
C LEU A 75 9.48 -2.15 -8.66
N PHE A 76 8.29 -2.28 -9.25
CA PHE A 76 7.01 -2.11 -8.57
C PHE A 76 6.28 -3.44 -8.31
N LEU A 77 5.44 -3.48 -7.29
CA LEU A 77 4.59 -4.66 -7.00
C LEU A 77 3.47 -4.87 -8.02
N ALA A 78 2.91 -3.79 -8.54
CA ALA A 78 1.85 -3.80 -9.55
C ALA A 78 2.21 -2.83 -10.69
N PRO A 79 1.65 -3.01 -11.89
CA PRO A 79 1.92 -2.17 -13.07
C PRO A 79 1.22 -0.79 -12.99
N ILE A 80 1.42 -0.08 -11.87
CA ILE A 80 0.88 1.25 -11.62
C ILE A 80 1.89 2.06 -10.81
N ALA A 81 2.06 3.34 -11.15
CA ALA A 81 3.06 4.21 -10.52
C ALA A 81 2.82 4.45 -9.01
N THR A 82 1.59 4.28 -8.53
CA THR A 82 1.24 4.39 -7.10
C THR A 82 1.47 3.09 -6.32
N SER A 83 1.92 2.03 -6.99
CA SER A 83 2.23 0.76 -6.37
C SER A 83 3.41 0.91 -5.40
N PRO A 84 3.45 0.12 -4.31
CA PRO A 84 4.67 -0.04 -3.52
C PRO A 84 5.87 -0.45 -4.39
N VAL A 85 7.03 0.10 -4.03
CA VAL A 85 8.33 -0.23 -4.61
C VAL A 85 8.87 -1.49 -3.94
N ILE A 86 9.24 -2.47 -4.75
CA ILE A 86 9.85 -3.73 -4.34
C ILE A 86 11.37 -3.61 -4.27
N ASN A 87 11.99 -2.96 -5.26
CA ASN A 87 13.44 -2.88 -5.38
C ASN A 87 13.86 -1.66 -6.21
N ASN A 88 15.06 -1.14 -5.95
CA ASN A 88 15.71 -0.10 -6.74
C ASN A 88 16.95 -0.69 -7.43
N ILE A 89 16.96 -0.63 -8.76
CA ILE A 89 18.01 -1.20 -9.60
C ILE A 89 19.00 -0.08 -9.93
N ASN A 90 20.10 -0.03 -9.19
CA ASN A 90 21.08 1.05 -9.30
C ASN A 90 21.87 1.01 -10.63
N GLU A 91 22.15 -0.18 -11.13
CA GLU A 91 22.98 -0.40 -12.33
C GLU A 91 22.17 -0.99 -13.49
N LYS A 92 22.65 -0.83 -14.71
CA LYS A 92 22.01 -1.46 -15.88
C LYS A 92 22.14 -2.98 -15.77
N LEU A 93 21.01 -3.67 -15.80
CA LEU A 93 20.96 -5.12 -15.61
C LEU A 93 20.17 -5.75 -16.75
N GLN A 94 20.67 -6.88 -17.27
CA GLN A 94 19.88 -7.73 -18.15
C GLN A 94 18.88 -8.53 -17.31
N VAL A 95 17.61 -8.51 -17.70
CA VAL A 95 16.52 -9.14 -16.97
C VAL A 95 15.67 -9.97 -17.91
N THR A 96 15.04 -11.01 -17.35
CA THR A 96 14.13 -11.88 -18.09
C THR A 96 12.73 -11.30 -18.02
N ILE A 97 12.07 -11.17 -19.18
CA ILE A 97 10.69 -10.69 -19.26
C ILE A 97 9.76 -11.89 -19.14
N LEU A 98 8.81 -11.81 -18.21
CA LEU A 98 7.85 -12.85 -17.91
C LEU A 98 6.46 -12.52 -18.47
N ASP A 99 6.06 -11.25 -18.44
CA ASP A 99 4.75 -10.82 -18.90
C ASP A 99 4.76 -9.34 -19.37
N GLU A 100 3.80 -8.96 -20.20
CA GLU A 100 3.58 -7.58 -20.65
C GLU A 100 2.15 -7.17 -20.30
N ALA A 101 2.01 -5.99 -19.69
CA ALA A 101 0.72 -5.41 -19.38
C ALA A 101 0.61 -3.96 -19.85
N GLU A 102 -0.60 -3.55 -20.20
CA GLU A 102 -0.92 -2.17 -20.56
C GLU A 102 -2.01 -1.64 -19.63
N ILE A 103 -1.73 -0.50 -18.99
CA ILE A 103 -2.65 0.23 -18.10
C ILE A 103 -2.58 1.70 -18.47
N ASN A 104 -3.73 2.34 -18.70
CA ASN A 104 -3.83 3.76 -19.05
C ASN A 104 -2.90 4.17 -20.21
N ASN A 105 -2.78 3.31 -21.24
CA ASN A 105 -1.89 3.49 -22.39
C ASN A 105 -0.38 3.51 -22.04
N GLU A 106 -0.01 3.15 -20.80
CA GLU A 106 1.37 2.89 -20.40
C GLU A 106 1.64 1.38 -20.44
N LYS A 107 2.76 1.00 -21.06
CA LYS A 107 3.23 -0.38 -21.10
C LYS A 107 4.16 -0.68 -19.92
N TRP A 108 3.97 -1.86 -19.36
CA TRP A 108 4.69 -2.39 -18.23
C TRP A 108 5.16 -3.81 -18.52
N PHE A 109 6.31 -4.16 -17.97
CA PHE A 109 6.90 -5.49 -18.11
C PHE A 109 7.08 -6.10 -16.74
N PHE A 110 6.55 -7.32 -16.56
CA PHE A 110 6.86 -8.13 -15.39
C PHE A 110 8.19 -8.82 -15.64
N VAL A 111 9.19 -8.52 -14.82
CA VAL A 111 10.56 -8.98 -15.04
C VAL A 111 11.08 -9.78 -13.85
N SER A 112 12.03 -10.68 -14.12
CA SER A 112 12.83 -11.37 -13.13
C SER A 112 14.27 -10.85 -13.19
N LEU A 113 14.75 -10.37 -12.05
CA LEU A 113 16.13 -9.95 -11.86
C LEU A 113 17.04 -11.18 -11.65
N PRO A 114 18.23 -11.23 -12.27
CA PRO A 114 19.24 -12.26 -12.00
C PRO A 114 19.96 -12.02 -10.65
N LEU A 115 19.20 -11.94 -9.56
CA LEU A 115 19.76 -11.82 -8.22
C LEU A 115 20.04 -13.22 -7.64
N SER A 116 21.01 -13.30 -6.74
CA SER A 116 21.30 -14.53 -5.98
C SER A 116 20.18 -14.89 -4.99
N THR A 117 19.30 -13.94 -4.67
CA THR A 117 18.19 -14.12 -3.72
C THR A 117 16.84 -14.17 -4.44
N ASN A 118 15.88 -14.91 -3.86
CA ASN A 118 14.51 -15.01 -4.37
C ASN A 118 13.54 -14.00 -3.71
N VAL A 119 14.06 -13.02 -2.98
CA VAL A 119 13.27 -11.98 -2.31
C VAL A 119 13.40 -10.70 -3.13
N ASN A 120 12.28 -10.08 -3.48
CA ASN A 120 12.24 -8.82 -4.25
C ASN A 120 12.99 -8.89 -5.59
N SER A 121 13.06 -10.09 -6.16
CA SER A 121 13.72 -10.38 -7.44
C SER A 121 12.76 -10.34 -8.63
N LYS A 122 11.46 -10.12 -8.41
CA LYS A 122 10.44 -10.04 -9.47
C LYS A 122 9.50 -8.88 -9.23
N GLY A 123 9.03 -8.27 -10.31
CA GLY A 123 8.12 -7.12 -10.24
C GLY A 123 7.90 -6.46 -11.60
N TRP A 124 7.18 -5.36 -11.57
CA TRP A 124 6.80 -4.58 -12.76
C TRP A 124 7.73 -3.40 -12.97
N ILE A 125 8.16 -3.20 -14.21
CA ILE A 125 8.96 -2.05 -14.66
C ILE A 125 8.22 -1.32 -15.77
N LYS A 126 8.31 0.01 -15.79
CA LYS A 126 7.77 0.85 -16.87
C LYS A 126 8.59 0.69 -18.14
N LYS A 127 7.93 0.72 -19.30
CA LYS A 127 8.62 0.74 -20.59
C LYS A 127 9.62 1.91 -20.73
N THR A 128 9.39 3.05 -20.08
CA THR A 128 10.31 4.20 -20.13
C THR A 128 11.70 3.88 -19.57
N ASP A 129 11.75 3.00 -18.57
CA ASP A 129 12.97 2.68 -17.82
C ASP A 129 13.58 1.36 -18.31
N PHE A 130 13.11 0.86 -19.47
CA PHE A 130 13.36 -0.48 -19.96
C PHE A 130 13.59 -0.53 -21.47
N SER A 131 14.62 -1.24 -21.89
CA SER A 131 14.93 -1.46 -23.31
C SER A 131 14.82 -2.95 -23.64
N LEU A 132 14.04 -3.28 -24.66
CA LEU A 132 13.86 -4.65 -25.14
C LEU A 132 15.10 -5.10 -25.92
N ILE A 133 15.59 -6.31 -25.67
CA ILE A 133 16.56 -6.97 -26.54
C ILE A 133 15.78 -7.85 -27.51
N PHE A 134 15.73 -7.45 -28.77
CA PHE A 134 15.22 -8.29 -29.84
C PHE A 134 16.33 -9.23 -30.29
N SER A 135 16.16 -10.53 -30.08
CA SER A 135 17.03 -11.53 -30.69
C SER A 135 16.72 -11.58 -32.20
N ASN A 136 17.46 -10.83 -33.01
CA ASN A 136 17.44 -11.00 -34.46
C ASN A 136 18.14 -12.33 -34.81
N SER A 137 17.47 -13.47 -34.61
CA SER A 137 17.93 -14.77 -35.12
C SER A 137 17.21 -15.09 -36.44
N LYS A 138 17.52 -14.32 -37.49
CA LYS A 138 17.32 -14.70 -38.88
C LYS A 138 18.50 -14.23 -39.73
N GLU A 139 19.72 -14.59 -39.35
CA GLU A 139 20.88 -14.41 -40.22
C GLU A 139 21.77 -15.66 -40.21
N VAL A 140 21.82 -16.28 -41.40
CA VAL A 140 22.85 -17.16 -41.96
C VAL A 140 23.00 -18.58 -41.38
N ILE A 141 22.14 -19.50 -41.83
CA ILE A 141 22.58 -20.84 -42.26
C ILE A 141 21.80 -21.16 -43.54
N ASN A 142 22.38 -20.84 -44.70
CA ASN A 142 22.15 -21.45 -46.01
C ASN A 142 22.96 -20.64 -47.03
N GLN A 143 24.24 -20.97 -47.15
CA GLN A 143 25.02 -20.85 -48.38
C GLN A 143 25.90 -22.09 -48.51
#